data_AF-A0A0K8V4N5-F1
#
_entry.id   AF-A0A0K8V4N5-F1
#
_cell.length_a   1.000
_cell.length_b   1.000
_cell.length_c   1.000
_cell.angle_alpha   90.00
_cell.angle_beta   90.00
_cell.angle_gamma   90.00
#
_symmetry.space_group_name_H-M   'P 1'
#
loop_
_entity.id
_entity.type
_entity.pdbx_description
1 polymer ?
#
loop_
_entity_poly.entity_id
_entity_poly.type
_entity_poly.pdbx_seq_one_letter_code
_entity_poly.pdbx_strand_id
1 'polypeptide(L)'
;MYILTISAITFLTFMYCEFLADFLQLSRCRWPTFKTKSLKLKNELKAMIIADTHLIGPIHGHWLDRLYREWHMHRSFQASMHLFEPDVVFVLGDLFDEGDFVNSDDFEQYVERFHRIFKTPSNVSIISAVGNHDIGFHYKMDRSFIKRFSKHFNNTGVEIYTIKGNHFIMINSMAMQNDGCGFCNAALRDLNSISEKLKCLKNKDRCEDNEVLQKHKTYNRPILMQHFPTYRKSDAVCVEHDAPSIEFFRENWEVLSKESTDLIGKLLTPRVAFAGHSHHYCLNINRFGIEEYTVASFSWRNKIEPSFLLTSFSGSSYAVSKCNMLAQMHVYNTYIAVATILITTIIFQTSRKFLSIRKKD
;
A
#
# COMPACT_ATOMS: atom_id res chain seq x y z
N MET A 1 2.86 -27.13 38.98
CA MET A 1 1.62 -26.87 38.20
C MET A 1 1.49 -25.40 37.81
N TYR A 2 1.58 -24.44 38.74
CA TYR A 2 1.38 -23.01 38.43
C TYR A 2 2.35 -22.39 37.42
N ILE A 3 3.64 -22.69 37.52
CA ILE A 3 4.64 -22.19 36.56
C ILE A 3 4.30 -22.68 35.15
N LEU A 4 3.95 -23.96 34.99
CA LEU A 4 3.55 -24.53 33.70
C LEU A 4 2.30 -23.84 33.14
N THR A 5 1.30 -23.54 33.96
CA THR A 5 0.09 -22.83 33.52
C THR A 5 0.39 -21.39 33.10
N ILE A 6 1.18 -20.64 33.89
CA ILE A 6 1.58 -19.27 33.54
C ILE A 6 2.39 -19.28 32.24
N SER A 7 3.39 -20.15 32.12
CA SER A 7 4.19 -20.31 30.92
C SER A 7 3.33 -20.68 29.71
N ALA A 8 2.35 -21.56 29.85
CA ALA A 8 1.43 -21.93 28.78
C ALA A 8 0.55 -20.75 28.35
N ILE A 9 -0.03 -19.99 29.28
CA ILE A 9 -0.86 -18.81 28.96
C ILE A 9 -0.02 -17.75 28.24
N THR A 10 1.18 -17.44 28.75
CA THR A 10 2.08 -16.48 28.11
C THR A 10 2.48 -16.94 26.71
N PHE A 11 2.84 -18.22 26.55
CA PHE A 11 3.17 -18.78 25.25
C PHE A 11 2.00 -18.73 24.26
N LEU A 12 0.80 -19.15 24.68
CA LEU A 12 -0.39 -19.11 23.83
C LEU A 12 -0.79 -17.68 23.44
N THR A 13 -0.63 -16.72 24.36
CA THR A 13 -0.87 -15.31 24.08
C THR A 13 0.12 -14.77 23.06
N PHE A 14 1.40 -15.11 23.20
CA PHE A 14 2.43 -14.76 22.21
C PHE A 14 2.12 -15.38 20.84
N MET A 15 1.78 -16.67 20.79
CA MET A 15 1.41 -17.34 19.54
C MET A 15 0.17 -16.72 18.90
N TYR A 16 -0.81 -16.31 19.71
CA TYR A 16 -1.99 -15.62 19.22
C TYR A 16 -1.64 -14.26 18.61
N CYS A 17 -1.03 -13.38 19.40
CA CYS A 17 -0.74 -12.00 19.01
C CYS A 17 0.25 -11.89 17.84
N GLU A 18 1.31 -12.70 17.83
CA GLU A 18 2.39 -12.54 16.86
C GLU A 18 2.23 -13.41 15.60
N PHE A 19 1.35 -14.42 15.61
CA PHE A 19 1.25 -15.36 14.49
C PHE A 19 -0.17 -15.61 13.98
N LEU A 20 -1.18 -15.71 14.85
CA LEU A 20 -2.54 -16.12 14.48
C LEU A 20 -3.50 -14.94 14.26
N ALA A 21 -3.36 -13.86 15.02
CA ALA A 21 -4.33 -12.77 15.05
C ALA A 21 -4.48 -12.07 13.69
N ASP A 22 -3.38 -11.83 12.96
CA ASP A 22 -3.43 -11.29 11.59
C ASP A 22 -4.22 -12.21 10.65
N PHE A 23 -3.94 -13.51 10.67
CA PHE A 23 -4.67 -14.49 9.85
C PHE A 23 -6.16 -14.48 10.14
N LEU A 24 -6.55 -14.45 11.41
CA LEU A 24 -7.96 -14.41 11.81
C LEU A 24 -8.63 -13.10 11.37
N GLN A 25 -7.95 -11.96 11.55
CA GLN A 25 -8.46 -10.67 11.13
C GLN A 25 -8.68 -10.63 9.62
N LEU A 26 -7.69 -11.06 8.84
CA LEU A 26 -7.72 -11.01 7.38
C LEU A 26 -8.65 -12.06 6.77
N SER A 27 -8.90 -13.20 7.43
CA SER A 27 -9.85 -14.22 6.96
C SER A 27 -11.30 -13.71 6.79
N ARG A 28 -11.61 -12.56 7.38
CA ARG A 28 -12.90 -11.86 7.27
C ARG A 28 -13.05 -11.12 5.93
N CYS A 29 -11.95 -10.80 5.27
CA CYS A 29 -11.96 -10.13 3.98
C CYS A 29 -12.21 -11.12 2.83
N ARG A 30 -12.79 -10.63 1.74
CA ARG A 30 -13.07 -11.43 0.54
C ARG A 30 -12.71 -10.61 -0.70
N TRP A 31 -12.35 -11.32 -1.78
CA TRP A 31 -12.26 -10.70 -3.09
C TRP A 31 -13.61 -10.06 -3.46
N PRO A 32 -13.63 -8.80 -3.94
CA PRO A 32 -14.86 -8.18 -4.39
C PRO A 32 -15.42 -8.92 -5.60
N THR A 33 -16.73 -8.92 -5.76
CA THR A 33 -17.40 -9.58 -6.90
C THR A 33 -18.02 -8.55 -7.82
N PHE A 34 -17.99 -8.82 -9.13
CA PHE A 34 -18.67 -7.99 -10.10
C PHE A 34 -20.19 -8.06 -9.89
N LYS A 35 -20.88 -6.92 -9.99
CA LYS A 35 -22.35 -6.84 -9.87
C LYS A 35 -23.09 -7.77 -10.84
N THR A 36 -22.49 -8.10 -11.98
CA THR A 36 -23.08 -8.96 -13.02
C THR A 36 -22.36 -10.30 -13.11
N LYS A 37 -23.06 -11.41 -12.81
CA LYS A 37 -22.50 -12.79 -12.82
C LYS A 37 -21.94 -13.23 -14.19
N SER A 38 -22.39 -12.64 -15.30
CA SER A 38 -21.92 -12.96 -16.66
C SER A 38 -20.48 -12.47 -16.95
N LEU A 39 -19.91 -11.64 -16.06
CA LEU A 39 -18.53 -11.12 -16.17
C LEU A 39 -17.50 -12.01 -15.46
N LYS A 40 -17.88 -13.20 -14.95
CA LYS A 40 -16.95 -14.27 -14.56
C LYS A 40 -16.19 -14.79 -15.79
N LEU A 41 -15.40 -13.94 -16.44
CA LEU A 41 -14.56 -14.28 -17.57
C LEU A 41 -13.35 -15.09 -17.09
N LYS A 42 -12.86 -15.96 -17.97
CA LYS A 42 -11.61 -16.73 -17.85
C LYS A 42 -10.32 -15.90 -17.62
N ASN A 43 -10.41 -14.56 -17.49
CA ASN A 43 -9.29 -13.63 -17.40
C ASN A 43 -9.43 -12.58 -16.28
N GLU A 44 -10.17 -12.88 -15.21
CA GLU A 44 -10.18 -12.01 -14.02
C GLU A 44 -8.75 -11.84 -13.49
N LEU A 45 -8.38 -10.58 -13.26
CA LEU A 45 -7.14 -10.19 -12.60
C LEU A 45 -7.44 -9.78 -11.17
N LYS A 46 -6.85 -10.48 -10.21
CA LYS A 46 -6.90 -10.18 -8.79
C LYS A 46 -5.64 -9.44 -8.38
N ALA A 47 -5.77 -8.16 -8.05
CA ALA A 47 -4.65 -7.35 -7.61
C ALA A 47 -4.84 -6.91 -6.15
N MET A 48 -3.80 -7.08 -5.34
CA MET A 48 -3.70 -6.50 -4.01
C MET A 48 -2.97 -5.16 -4.13
N ILE A 49 -3.48 -4.11 -3.50
CA ILE A 49 -2.89 -2.76 -3.55
C ILE A 49 -2.62 -2.30 -2.12
N ILE A 50 -1.35 -2.02 -1.83
CA ILE A 50 -0.87 -1.46 -0.56
C ILE A 50 -0.21 -0.10 -0.82
N ALA A 51 -0.03 0.71 0.22
CA ALA A 51 0.66 2.00 0.14
C ALA A 51 1.41 2.29 1.44
N ASP A 52 2.36 3.23 1.35
CA ASP A 52 3.02 3.87 2.50
C ASP A 52 3.52 2.82 3.51
N THR A 53 4.39 1.92 3.07
CA THR A 53 4.95 0.88 3.95
C THR A 53 5.93 1.46 4.95
N HIS A 54 6.58 2.60 4.64
CA HIS A 54 7.49 3.34 5.50
C HIS A 54 8.44 2.42 6.29
N LEU A 55 9.23 1.59 5.59
CA LEU A 55 10.27 0.83 6.28
C LEU A 55 11.13 1.79 7.09
N ILE A 56 11.35 1.44 8.36
CA ILE A 56 11.89 2.35 9.34
C ILE A 56 13.37 2.57 9.05
N GLY A 57 13.80 3.83 9.04
CA GLY A 57 15.15 4.22 8.66
C GLY A 57 16.16 4.22 9.80
N PRO A 58 17.46 4.31 9.46
CA PRO A 58 18.52 4.30 10.45
C PRO A 58 18.77 5.68 11.09
N ILE A 59 18.24 6.78 10.55
CA ILE A 59 18.55 8.15 11.00
C ILE A 59 17.58 8.60 12.09
N HIS A 60 16.27 8.54 11.83
CA HIS A 60 15.21 8.95 12.76
C HIS A 60 14.42 7.78 13.33
N GLY A 61 14.61 6.57 12.78
CA GLY A 61 13.97 5.37 13.27
C GLY A 61 14.59 4.78 14.53
N HIS A 62 13.75 4.29 15.45
CA HIS A 62 14.18 3.55 16.62
C HIS A 62 14.18 2.03 16.36
N TRP A 63 15.18 1.30 16.86
CA TRP A 63 15.33 -0.13 16.56
C TRP A 63 14.17 -1.02 17.05
N LEU A 64 13.57 -0.69 18.20
CA LEU A 64 12.38 -1.40 18.71
C LEU A 64 11.15 -1.15 17.84
N ASP A 65 10.97 0.09 17.39
CA ASP A 65 9.87 0.45 16.49
C ASP A 65 10.07 -0.28 15.16
N ARG A 66 11.29 -0.26 14.60
CA ARG A 66 11.65 -1.05 13.43
C ARG A 66 11.32 -2.53 13.61
N LEU A 67 11.79 -3.16 14.68
CA LEU A 67 11.58 -4.58 14.94
C LEU A 67 10.08 -4.93 14.96
N TYR A 68 9.29 -4.18 15.73
CA TYR A 68 7.91 -4.57 15.99
C TYR A 68 6.95 -4.18 14.86
N ARG A 69 7.11 -2.97 14.28
CA ARG A 69 6.26 -2.52 13.17
C ARG A 69 6.49 -3.37 11.93
N GLU A 70 7.74 -3.65 11.59
CA GLU A 70 8.06 -4.47 10.41
C GLU A 70 7.71 -5.93 10.60
N TRP A 71 7.76 -6.44 11.85
CA TRP A 71 7.26 -7.76 12.16
C TRP A 71 5.78 -7.87 11.82
N HIS A 72 4.93 -6.96 12.32
CA HIS A 72 3.50 -6.99 12.03
C HIS A 72 3.15 -6.72 10.56
N MET A 73 3.89 -5.84 9.89
CA MET A 73 3.77 -5.71 8.43
C MET A 73 4.08 -7.03 7.70
N HIS A 74 5.17 -7.69 8.08
CA HIS A 74 5.52 -9.00 7.52
C HIS A 74 4.44 -10.04 7.79
N ARG A 75 3.93 -10.14 9.02
CA ARG A 75 2.88 -11.10 9.39
C ARG A 75 1.59 -10.87 8.59
N SER A 76 1.11 -9.63 8.53
CA SER A 76 -0.07 -9.26 7.75
C SER A 76 0.13 -9.50 6.24
N PHE A 77 1.30 -9.19 5.68
CA PHE A 77 1.57 -9.42 4.26
C PHE A 77 1.63 -10.91 3.92
N GLN A 78 2.36 -11.72 4.69
CA GLN A 78 2.44 -13.16 4.46
C GLN A 78 1.09 -13.86 4.65
N ALA A 79 0.29 -13.42 5.63
CA ALA A 79 -1.08 -13.89 5.80
C ALA A 79 -1.96 -13.52 4.59
N SER A 80 -1.80 -12.31 4.05
CA SER A 80 -2.50 -11.87 2.84
C SER A 80 -2.13 -12.71 1.61
N MET A 81 -0.85 -13.01 1.41
CA MET A 81 -0.39 -13.87 0.32
C MET A 81 -1.00 -15.27 0.41
N HIS A 82 -1.05 -15.84 1.62
CA HIS A 82 -1.62 -17.18 1.85
C HIS A 82 -3.14 -17.22 1.68
N LEU A 83 -3.86 -16.21 2.15
CA LEU A 83 -5.32 -16.21 2.17
C LEU A 83 -5.94 -15.79 0.83
N PHE A 84 -5.29 -14.87 0.11
CA PHE A 84 -5.91 -14.24 -1.06
C PHE A 84 -5.32 -14.67 -2.39
N GLU A 85 -4.06 -15.13 -2.42
CA GLU A 85 -3.36 -15.58 -3.63
C GLU A 85 -3.54 -14.60 -4.82
N PRO A 86 -3.10 -13.33 -4.69
CA PRO A 86 -3.27 -12.35 -5.77
C PRO A 86 -2.41 -12.70 -6.98
N ASP A 87 -2.83 -12.24 -8.16
CA ASP A 87 -2.02 -12.35 -9.38
C ASP A 87 -0.86 -11.34 -9.41
N VAL A 88 -1.05 -10.18 -8.77
CA VAL A 88 -0.08 -9.09 -8.72
C VAL A 88 -0.31 -8.25 -7.45
N VAL A 89 0.78 -7.70 -6.92
CA VAL A 89 0.74 -6.73 -5.82
C VAL A 89 1.24 -5.38 -6.32
N PHE A 90 0.50 -4.32 -6.05
CA PHE A 90 0.93 -2.94 -6.27
C PHE A 90 1.27 -2.25 -4.94
N VAL A 91 2.36 -1.49 -4.92
CA VAL A 91 2.76 -0.65 -3.76
C VAL A 91 2.79 0.81 -4.21
N LEU A 92 1.96 1.67 -3.63
CA LEU A 92 1.78 3.05 -4.09
C LEU A 92 2.70 4.05 -3.38
N GLY A 93 4.01 3.86 -3.54
CA GLY A 93 5.03 4.78 -3.03
C GLY A 93 5.28 4.68 -1.52
N ASP A 94 6.27 5.47 -1.09
CA ASP A 94 6.78 5.53 0.28
C ASP A 94 7.09 4.14 0.84
N LEU A 95 7.91 3.42 0.07
CA LEU A 95 8.43 2.12 0.46
C LEU A 95 9.31 2.27 1.70
N PHE A 96 10.14 3.32 1.68
CA PHE A 96 11.11 3.65 2.72
C PHE A 96 10.74 4.97 3.38
N ASP A 97 10.98 5.09 4.68
CA ASP A 97 10.71 6.33 5.42
C ASP A 97 11.78 7.42 5.22
N GLU A 98 13.01 7.00 4.92
CA GLU A 98 14.18 7.88 4.84
C GLU A 98 14.97 7.63 3.54
N GLY A 99 14.31 7.14 2.49
CA GLY A 99 14.94 6.78 1.23
C GLY A 99 15.81 7.91 0.71
N ASP A 100 15.30 9.14 0.67
CA ASP A 100 15.97 10.37 0.22
C ASP A 100 16.93 11.02 1.24
N PHE A 101 17.14 10.40 2.40
CA PHE A 101 18.11 10.86 3.41
C PHE A 101 19.34 9.95 3.50
N VAL A 102 19.16 8.65 3.25
CA VAL A 102 20.23 7.66 3.47
C VAL A 102 21.26 7.64 2.34
N ASN A 103 22.47 7.15 2.66
CA ASN A 103 23.51 6.86 1.67
C ASN A 103 23.16 5.62 0.82
N SER A 104 24.02 5.25 -0.14
CA SER A 104 23.77 4.12 -1.04
C SER A 104 23.75 2.77 -0.33
N ASP A 105 24.60 2.55 0.67
CA ASP A 105 24.70 1.25 1.36
C ASP A 105 23.47 1.00 2.24
N ASP A 106 23.01 2.02 2.94
CA ASP A 106 21.77 1.98 3.72
C ASP A 106 20.54 1.84 2.81
N PHE A 107 20.57 2.44 1.61
CA PHE A 107 19.51 2.24 0.62
C PHE A 107 19.44 0.80 0.10
N GLU A 108 20.58 0.15 -0.16
CA GLU A 108 20.59 -1.27 -0.55
C GLU A 108 20.07 -2.17 0.59
N GLN A 109 20.43 -1.88 1.86
CA GLN A 109 19.85 -2.58 3.02
C GLN A 109 18.33 -2.40 3.14
N TYR A 110 17.83 -1.21 2.77
CA TYR A 110 16.40 -0.94 2.68
C TYR A 110 15.72 -1.83 1.64
N VAL A 111 16.30 -1.93 0.45
CA VAL A 111 15.81 -2.79 -0.64
C VAL A 111 15.80 -4.26 -0.23
N GLU A 112 16.88 -4.76 0.36
CA GLU A 112 16.96 -6.15 0.84
C GLU A 112 15.88 -6.44 1.89
N ARG A 113 15.68 -5.51 2.83
CA ARG A 113 14.62 -5.62 3.85
C ARG A 113 13.23 -5.62 3.24
N PHE A 114 12.99 -4.76 2.26
CA PHE A 114 11.71 -4.71 1.53
C PHE A 114 11.39 -6.05 0.88
N HIS A 115 12.32 -6.62 0.11
CA HIS A 115 12.10 -7.92 -0.52
C HIS A 115 11.94 -9.07 0.48
N ARG A 116 12.57 -8.98 1.66
CA ARG A 116 12.39 -9.97 2.73
C ARG A 116 11.01 -9.87 3.39
N ILE A 117 10.56 -8.67 3.72
CA ILE A 117 9.27 -8.43 4.41
C ILE A 117 8.12 -8.75 3.45
N PHE A 118 8.19 -8.21 2.24
CA PHE A 118 7.17 -8.34 1.19
C PHE A 118 7.48 -9.48 0.23
N LYS A 119 7.94 -10.62 0.75
CA LYS A 119 8.25 -11.79 -0.08
C LYS A 119 6.97 -12.37 -0.69
N THR A 120 6.97 -12.57 -2.01
CA THR A 120 5.87 -13.19 -2.76
C THR A 120 6.27 -14.56 -3.33
N PRO A 121 5.29 -15.41 -3.72
CA PRO A 121 5.53 -16.53 -4.62
C PRO A 121 6.17 -16.07 -5.94
N SER A 122 6.95 -16.94 -6.60
CA SER A 122 7.70 -16.58 -7.81
C SER A 122 6.84 -16.15 -9.00
N ASN A 123 5.56 -16.55 -9.03
CA ASN A 123 4.59 -16.18 -10.06
C ASN A 123 3.82 -14.89 -9.75
N VAL A 124 4.08 -14.24 -8.61
CA VAL A 124 3.39 -13.01 -8.18
C VAL A 124 4.40 -11.88 -8.12
N SER A 125 4.27 -10.93 -9.04
CA SER A 125 5.13 -9.75 -9.10
C SER A 125 4.65 -8.65 -8.14
N ILE A 126 5.61 -7.91 -7.59
CA ILE A 126 5.38 -6.62 -6.93
C ILE A 126 5.73 -5.51 -7.92
N ILE A 127 4.82 -4.57 -8.12
CA ILE A 127 5.04 -3.36 -8.93
C ILE A 127 4.85 -2.15 -8.02
N SER A 128 5.92 -1.40 -7.83
CA SER A 128 5.95 -0.29 -6.88
C SER A 128 5.95 1.04 -7.62
N ALA A 129 5.05 1.95 -7.26
CA ALA A 129 5.19 3.38 -7.52
C ALA A 129 6.29 3.95 -6.62
N VAL A 130 6.86 5.07 -7.02
CA VAL A 130 7.78 5.83 -6.19
C VAL A 130 7.02 6.88 -5.38
N GLY A 131 7.39 7.10 -4.12
CA GLY A 131 6.86 8.17 -3.26
C GLY A 131 7.89 9.24 -2.88
N ASN A 132 7.45 10.26 -2.16
CA ASN A 132 8.33 11.39 -1.80
C ASN A 132 9.37 11.02 -0.74
N HIS A 133 9.13 10.03 0.13
CA HIS A 133 10.15 9.54 1.06
C HIS A 133 11.18 8.65 0.37
N ASP A 134 10.86 8.08 -0.80
CA ASP A 134 11.79 7.25 -1.56
C ASP A 134 12.85 8.08 -2.33
N ILE A 135 12.42 9.18 -2.95
CA ILE A 135 13.27 9.99 -3.85
C ILE A 135 13.25 11.51 -3.59
N GLY A 136 12.55 11.95 -2.55
CA GLY A 136 12.35 13.35 -2.21
C GLY A 136 11.08 13.94 -2.83
N PHE A 137 10.53 14.96 -2.16
CA PHE A 137 9.59 15.88 -2.78
C PHE A 137 10.23 16.54 -4.00
N HIS A 138 9.42 17.10 -4.90
CA HIS A 138 9.87 17.71 -6.14
C HIS A 138 11.11 18.62 -5.99
N TYR A 139 11.12 19.52 -5.00
CA TYR A 139 12.24 20.46 -4.76
C TYR A 139 13.54 19.79 -4.27
N LYS A 140 13.48 18.55 -3.78
CA LYS A 140 14.60 17.75 -3.28
C LYS A 140 14.95 16.58 -4.23
N MET A 141 14.18 16.38 -5.30
CA MET A 141 14.44 15.30 -6.26
C MET A 141 15.82 15.46 -6.89
N ASP A 142 16.60 14.37 -6.87
CA ASP A 142 17.92 14.31 -7.47
C ASP A 142 18.06 13.09 -8.40
N ARG A 143 18.95 13.21 -9.39
CA ARG A 143 19.21 12.13 -10.37
C ARG A 143 19.73 10.87 -9.69
N SER A 144 20.53 10.99 -8.62
CA SER A 144 21.05 9.85 -7.88
C SER A 144 19.92 9.06 -7.19
N PHE A 145 18.96 9.76 -6.57
CA PHE A 145 17.82 9.15 -5.89
C PHE A 145 16.92 8.39 -6.86
N ILE A 146 16.60 9.03 -7.98
CA ILE A 146 15.86 8.41 -9.09
C ILE A 146 16.60 7.19 -9.63
N LYS A 147 17.91 7.30 -9.89
CA LYS A 147 18.69 6.21 -10.47
C LYS A 147 18.76 4.99 -9.55
N ARG A 148 19.01 5.18 -8.24
CA ARG A 148 19.09 4.07 -7.29
C ARG A 148 17.73 3.40 -7.06
N PHE A 149 16.64 4.15 -7.04
CA PHE A 149 15.29 3.57 -6.94
C PHE A 149 14.93 2.79 -8.20
N SER A 150 15.15 3.40 -9.38
CA SER A 150 14.89 2.79 -10.69
C SER A 150 15.64 1.47 -10.89
N LYS A 151 16.88 1.37 -10.39
CA LYS A 151 17.69 0.13 -10.42
C LYS A 151 16.95 -1.09 -9.86
N HIS A 152 16.09 -0.91 -8.86
CA HIS A 152 15.45 -2.01 -8.13
C HIS A 152 13.95 -2.16 -8.42
N PHE A 153 13.25 -1.04 -8.65
CA PHE A 153 11.79 -1.04 -8.78
C PHE A 153 11.29 -0.65 -10.17
N ASN A 154 12.20 -0.24 -11.08
CA ASN A 154 11.92 0.14 -12.46
C ASN A 154 10.65 1.01 -12.58
N ASN A 155 10.55 2.06 -11.76
CA ASN A 155 9.41 2.96 -11.79
C ASN A 155 9.78 4.34 -11.22
N THR A 156 10.26 5.21 -12.09
CA THR A 156 10.62 6.59 -11.70
C THR A 156 10.19 7.65 -12.71
N GLY A 157 9.45 7.26 -13.75
CA GLY A 157 8.88 8.14 -14.76
C GLY A 157 7.38 7.87 -14.92
N VAL A 158 6.93 7.62 -16.15
CA VAL A 158 5.57 7.14 -16.42
C VAL A 158 5.63 5.83 -17.19
N GLU A 159 5.03 4.78 -16.65
CA GLU A 159 5.15 3.42 -17.21
C GLU A 159 3.79 2.76 -17.42
N ILE A 160 3.68 1.93 -18.46
CA ILE A 160 2.49 1.12 -18.75
C ILE A 160 2.77 -0.36 -18.49
N TYR A 161 2.02 -0.94 -17.54
CA TYR A 161 2.00 -2.39 -17.30
C TYR A 161 0.72 -2.97 -17.87
N THR A 162 0.81 -4.09 -18.58
CA THR A 162 -0.37 -4.80 -19.10
C THR A 162 -0.41 -6.22 -18.58
N ILE A 163 -1.41 -6.49 -17.75
CA ILE A 163 -1.56 -7.76 -17.03
C ILE A 163 -2.97 -8.29 -17.28
N LYS A 164 -3.07 -9.50 -17.82
CA LYS A 164 -4.35 -10.14 -18.22
C LYS A 164 -5.28 -9.18 -19.02
N GLY A 165 -4.71 -8.34 -19.89
CA GLY A 165 -5.46 -7.40 -20.74
C GLY A 165 -5.91 -6.10 -20.05
N ASN A 166 -5.49 -5.83 -18.81
CA ASN A 166 -5.71 -4.57 -18.11
C ASN A 166 -4.45 -3.69 -18.20
N HIS A 167 -4.62 -2.40 -18.51
CA HIS A 167 -3.52 -1.44 -18.60
C HIS A 167 -3.44 -0.62 -17.31
N PHE A 168 -2.32 -0.71 -16.60
CA PHE A 168 -1.99 0.09 -15.42
C PHE A 168 -0.97 1.13 -15.82
N ILE A 169 -1.28 2.41 -15.60
CA ILE A 169 -0.35 3.51 -15.83
C ILE A 169 0.19 3.94 -14.48
N MET A 170 1.45 3.61 -14.24
CA MET A 170 2.17 4.03 -13.05
C MET A 170 2.78 5.41 -13.30
N ILE A 171 2.50 6.38 -12.43
CA ILE A 171 3.03 7.74 -12.55
C ILE A 171 3.91 8.06 -11.33
N ASN A 172 5.14 8.51 -11.59
CA ASN A 172 5.92 9.25 -10.60
C ASN A 172 5.27 10.63 -10.37
N SER A 173 4.46 10.73 -9.31
CA SER A 173 3.72 11.95 -8.99
C SER A 173 4.61 13.14 -8.61
N MET A 174 5.83 12.91 -8.11
CA MET A 174 6.76 13.98 -7.75
C MET A 174 7.33 14.68 -9.00
N ALA A 175 7.30 14.00 -10.15
CA ALA A 175 7.63 14.58 -11.45
C ALA A 175 6.43 15.28 -12.13
N MET A 176 5.25 15.33 -11.50
CA MET A 176 4.04 15.94 -12.06
C MET A 176 3.80 17.38 -11.60
N GLN A 177 4.82 18.10 -11.14
CA GLN A 177 4.67 19.53 -10.83
C GLN A 177 4.48 20.41 -12.09
N ASN A 178 4.90 19.91 -13.26
CA ASN A 178 4.70 20.53 -14.57
C ASN A 178 5.26 21.96 -14.70
N ASP A 179 6.40 22.22 -14.07
CA ASP A 179 7.11 23.50 -14.06
C ASP A 179 8.27 23.58 -15.07
N GLY A 180 8.42 22.56 -15.91
CA GLY A 180 9.49 22.47 -16.91
C GLY A 180 10.81 21.89 -16.38
N CYS A 181 10.84 21.34 -15.15
CA CYS A 181 12.03 20.65 -14.64
C CYS A 181 12.46 19.47 -15.54
N GLY A 182 13.72 19.05 -15.45
CA GLY A 182 14.25 17.96 -16.29
C GLY A 182 13.47 16.64 -16.16
N PHE A 183 13.13 16.25 -14.93
CA PHE A 183 12.32 15.05 -14.65
C PHE A 183 10.85 15.23 -15.06
N CYS A 184 10.33 16.44 -14.94
CA CYS A 184 8.97 16.81 -15.30
C CYS A 184 8.75 16.72 -16.81
N ASN A 185 9.69 17.27 -17.58
CA ASN A 185 9.68 17.16 -19.04
C ASN A 185 9.83 15.71 -19.51
N ALA A 186 10.63 14.90 -18.80
CA ALA A 186 10.73 13.48 -19.10
C ALA A 186 9.39 12.76 -18.86
N ALA A 187 8.80 12.95 -17.68
CA ALA A 187 7.53 12.34 -17.33
C ALA A 187 6.38 12.82 -18.24
N LEU A 188 6.39 14.08 -18.67
CA LEU A 188 5.43 14.60 -19.67
C LEU A 188 5.62 13.95 -21.04
N ARG A 189 6.86 13.72 -21.48
CA ARG A 189 7.12 12.98 -22.74
C ARG A 189 6.61 11.54 -22.65
N ASP A 190 6.88 10.86 -21.53
CA ASP A 190 6.43 9.49 -21.31
C ASP A 190 4.90 9.41 -21.28
N LEU A 191 4.25 10.35 -20.59
CA LEU A 191 2.79 10.45 -20.53
C LEU A 191 2.16 10.65 -21.91
N ASN A 192 2.73 11.53 -22.74
CA ASN A 192 2.27 11.73 -24.12
C ASN A 192 2.50 10.47 -24.98
N SER A 193 3.65 9.82 -24.85
CA SER A 193 3.95 8.55 -25.54
C SER A 193 2.91 7.48 -25.20
N ILE A 194 2.57 7.34 -23.91
CA ILE A 194 1.53 6.39 -23.45
C ILE A 194 0.15 6.78 -23.98
N SER A 195 -0.19 8.07 -24.00
CA SER A 195 -1.44 8.56 -24.61
C SER A 195 -1.55 8.13 -26.08
N GLU A 196 -0.48 8.30 -26.87
CA GLU A 196 -0.48 7.87 -28.27
C GLU A 196 -0.63 6.35 -28.41
N LYS A 197 0.06 5.56 -27.57
CA LYS A 197 -0.12 4.09 -27.54
C LYS A 197 -1.57 3.70 -27.24
N LEU A 198 -2.21 4.33 -26.26
CA LEU A 198 -3.61 4.07 -25.90
C LEU A 198 -4.57 4.47 -27.03
N LYS A 199 -4.32 5.59 -27.73
CA LYS A 199 -5.10 6.00 -28.91
C LYS A 199 -4.94 5.01 -30.07
N CYS A 200 -3.73 4.51 -30.28
CA CYS A 200 -3.42 3.46 -31.26
C CYS A 200 -4.23 2.19 -30.96
N LEU A 201 -4.21 1.73 -29.71
CA LEU A 201 -4.97 0.55 -29.26
C LEU A 201 -6.48 0.72 -29.40
N LYS A 202 -6.99 1.93 -29.12
CA LYS A 202 -8.41 2.28 -29.26
C LYS A 202 -8.85 2.25 -30.73
N ASN A 203 -7.99 2.68 -31.65
CA ASN A 203 -8.27 2.79 -33.07
C ASN A 203 -7.38 1.85 -33.88
N LYS A 204 -7.51 0.53 -33.67
CA LYS A 204 -6.64 -0.48 -34.28
C LYS A 204 -6.49 -0.34 -35.79
N ASP A 205 -7.58 0.00 -36.50
CA ASP A 205 -7.58 0.12 -37.97
C ASP A 205 -6.71 1.29 -38.49
N ARG A 206 -6.38 2.25 -37.62
CA ARG A 206 -5.55 3.42 -37.93
C ARG A 206 -4.20 3.39 -37.19
N CYS A 207 -3.88 2.29 -36.54
CA CYS A 207 -2.69 2.13 -35.73
C CYS A 207 -1.58 1.52 -36.59
N GLU A 208 -0.51 2.29 -36.84
CA GLU A 208 0.66 1.84 -37.60
C GLU A 208 1.72 1.15 -36.73
N ASP A 209 1.58 1.24 -35.39
CA ASP A 209 2.49 0.63 -34.43
C ASP A 209 2.12 -0.84 -34.15
N ASN A 210 2.69 -1.73 -34.98
CA ASN A 210 2.49 -3.17 -34.86
C ASN A 210 3.02 -3.75 -33.53
N GLU A 211 4.06 -3.16 -32.93
CA GLU A 211 4.61 -3.63 -31.66
C GLU A 211 3.59 -3.42 -30.53
N VAL A 212 2.96 -2.25 -30.48
CA VAL A 212 1.90 -1.94 -29.53
C VAL A 212 0.71 -2.88 -29.69
N LEU A 213 0.28 -3.15 -30.92
CA LEU A 213 -0.83 -4.08 -31.19
C LEU A 213 -0.51 -5.52 -30.77
N GLN A 214 0.72 -5.98 -30.99
CA GLN A 214 1.17 -7.31 -30.57
C GLN A 214 1.27 -7.43 -29.04
N LYS A 215 1.84 -6.41 -28.38
CA LYS A 215 2.08 -6.41 -26.93
C LYS A 215 0.81 -6.22 -26.10
N HIS A 216 -0.10 -5.34 -26.55
CA HIS A 216 -1.21 -4.87 -25.73
C HIS A 216 -2.60 -5.34 -26.20
N LYS A 217 -2.69 -6.21 -27.22
CA LYS A 217 -3.85 -6.99 -27.75
C LYS A 217 -5.27 -6.42 -27.65
N THR A 218 -5.77 -6.07 -26.47
CA THR A 218 -7.12 -5.56 -26.19
C THR A 218 -7.06 -4.18 -25.57
N TYR A 219 -7.78 -3.21 -26.15
CA TYR A 219 -7.94 -1.90 -25.52
C TYR A 219 -8.99 -1.92 -24.42
N ASN A 220 -8.64 -1.40 -23.25
CA ASN A 220 -9.56 -0.98 -22.20
C ASN A 220 -9.13 0.39 -21.68
N ARG A 221 -10.06 1.19 -21.15
CA ARG A 221 -9.68 2.43 -20.43
C ARG A 221 -8.70 2.08 -19.29
N PRO A 222 -7.59 2.82 -19.16
CA PRO A 222 -6.52 2.45 -18.23
C PRO A 222 -6.93 2.64 -16.77
N ILE A 223 -6.14 2.02 -15.89
CA ILE A 223 -6.16 2.20 -14.44
C ILE A 223 -5.00 3.13 -14.10
N LEU A 224 -5.29 4.22 -13.38
CA LEU A 224 -4.26 5.15 -12.92
C LEU A 224 -3.71 4.69 -11.57
N MET A 225 -2.39 4.65 -11.44
CA MET A 225 -1.69 4.24 -10.23
C MET A 225 -0.59 5.26 -9.94
N GLN A 226 -0.61 5.86 -8.76
CA GLN A 226 0.38 6.88 -8.37
C GLN A 226 0.51 6.97 -6.86
N HIS A 227 1.43 7.79 -6.37
CA HIS A 227 1.58 8.02 -4.94
C HIS A 227 0.73 9.21 -4.47
N PHE A 228 0.91 10.42 -5.01
CA PHE A 228 0.03 11.56 -4.65
C PHE A 228 -1.37 11.40 -5.23
N PRO A 229 -2.45 11.60 -4.44
CA PRO A 229 -3.82 11.66 -4.96
C PRO A 229 -3.98 12.76 -6.00
N THR A 230 -5.00 12.62 -6.86
CA THR A 230 -5.41 13.74 -7.73
C THR A 230 -5.93 14.91 -6.90
N TYR A 231 -5.99 16.09 -7.52
CA TYR A 231 -6.37 17.31 -6.82
C TYR A 231 -7.72 17.18 -6.10
N ARG A 232 -7.68 17.42 -4.79
CA ARG A 232 -8.83 17.72 -3.93
C ARG A 232 -8.40 18.68 -2.82
N LYS A 233 -9.34 19.51 -2.34
CA LYS A 233 -9.04 20.51 -1.30
C LYS A 233 -8.82 19.91 0.09
N SER A 234 -9.45 18.77 0.36
CA SER A 234 -9.39 18.03 1.61
C SER A 234 -10.11 16.70 1.43
N ASP A 235 -10.01 15.83 2.43
CA ASP A 235 -10.78 14.59 2.51
C ASP A 235 -12.28 14.79 2.82
N ALA A 236 -12.76 16.04 2.96
CA ALA A 236 -14.20 16.32 3.10
C ALA A 236 -15.02 15.87 1.89
N VAL A 237 -14.38 15.68 0.73
CA VAL A 237 -15.03 15.23 -0.50
C VAL A 237 -15.15 13.70 -0.59
N CYS A 238 -14.55 12.97 0.34
CA CYS A 238 -14.57 11.52 0.35
C CYS A 238 -15.96 11.02 0.75
N VAL A 239 -16.50 10.09 -0.05
CA VAL A 239 -17.72 9.33 0.25
C VAL A 239 -17.50 8.42 1.45
N GLU A 240 -16.32 7.81 1.50
CA GLU A 240 -15.85 7.02 2.64
C GLU A 240 -14.44 7.46 2.98
N HIS A 241 -14.14 7.67 4.26
CA HIS A 241 -12.79 7.96 4.72
C HIS A 241 -12.53 7.41 6.13
N ASP A 242 -11.25 7.31 6.50
CA ASP A 242 -10.84 6.91 7.85
C ASP A 242 -9.79 7.84 8.48
N ALA A 243 -9.63 9.05 7.92
CA ALA A 243 -8.87 10.13 8.54
C ALA A 243 -9.57 10.59 9.83
N PRO A 244 -8.83 10.74 10.96
CA PRO A 244 -9.42 11.17 12.23
C PRO A 244 -9.85 12.64 12.22
N SER A 245 -9.17 13.46 11.43
CA SER A 245 -9.46 14.87 11.21
C SER A 245 -9.34 15.20 9.73
N ILE A 246 -10.18 16.13 9.27
CA ILE A 246 -10.14 16.61 7.89
C ILE A 246 -9.24 17.84 7.81
N GLU A 247 -8.14 17.70 7.07
CA GLU A 247 -7.16 18.77 6.85
C GLU A 247 -7.27 19.35 5.44
N PHE A 248 -6.82 20.60 5.27
CA PHE A 248 -6.73 21.21 3.96
C PHE A 248 -5.44 20.77 3.27
N PHE A 249 -5.54 20.39 2.00
CA PHE A 249 -4.42 19.94 1.19
C PHE A 249 -3.83 21.06 0.35
N ARG A 250 -2.52 21.03 0.20
CA ARG A 250 -1.74 21.91 -0.67
C ARG A 250 -1.39 21.15 -1.93
N GLU A 251 -1.45 21.87 -3.03
CA GLU A 251 -1.02 21.36 -4.32
C GLU A 251 0.49 21.10 -4.32
N ASN A 252 0.89 20.00 -4.95
CA ASN A 252 2.28 19.50 -5.06
C ASN A 252 2.91 19.04 -3.75
N TRP A 253 2.13 18.93 -2.68
CA TRP A 253 2.56 18.36 -1.39
C TRP A 253 1.67 17.17 -1.04
N GLU A 254 0.43 17.42 -0.62
CA GLU A 254 -0.50 16.36 -0.24
C GLU A 254 -1.26 15.78 -1.43
N VAL A 255 -1.38 16.54 -2.52
CA VAL A 255 -2.08 16.15 -3.75
C VAL A 255 -1.38 16.73 -4.98
N LEU A 256 -1.64 16.17 -6.16
CA LEU A 256 -1.25 16.80 -7.42
C LEU A 256 -1.90 18.18 -7.59
N SER A 257 -1.24 19.06 -8.36
CA SER A 257 -1.87 20.31 -8.78
C SER A 257 -3.13 20.06 -9.61
N LYS A 258 -4.00 21.07 -9.63
CA LYS A 258 -5.21 21.03 -10.45
C LYS A 258 -4.88 20.88 -11.92
N GLU A 259 -3.88 21.61 -12.41
CA GLU A 259 -3.43 21.58 -13.81
C GLU A 259 -2.89 20.20 -14.20
N SER A 260 -2.03 19.60 -13.38
CA SER A 260 -1.47 18.28 -13.66
C SER A 260 -2.52 17.19 -13.57
N THR A 261 -3.45 17.31 -12.62
CA THR A 261 -4.63 16.44 -12.56
C THR A 261 -5.40 16.52 -13.88
N ASP A 262 -5.84 17.70 -14.30
CA ASP A 262 -6.66 17.89 -15.50
C ASP A 262 -5.93 17.41 -16.78
N LEU A 263 -4.60 17.60 -16.86
CA LEU A 263 -3.76 17.09 -17.93
C LEU A 263 -3.76 15.56 -18.02
N ILE A 264 -3.55 14.87 -16.89
CA ILE A 264 -3.57 13.40 -16.80
C ILE A 264 -4.94 12.87 -17.24
N GLY A 265 -6.02 13.48 -16.76
CA GLY A 265 -7.39 13.11 -17.13
C GLY A 265 -7.63 13.22 -18.64
N LYS A 266 -7.18 14.32 -19.25
CA LYS A 266 -7.29 14.57 -20.70
C LYS A 266 -6.52 13.55 -21.54
N LEU A 267 -5.30 13.19 -21.12
CA LEU A 267 -4.42 12.31 -21.90
C LEU A 267 -4.79 10.83 -21.76
N LEU A 268 -5.13 10.39 -20.55
CA LEU A 268 -5.31 8.95 -20.27
C LEU A 268 -6.76 8.49 -20.24
N THR A 269 -7.70 9.37 -19.90
CA THR A 269 -9.12 9.01 -19.70
C THR A 269 -9.32 7.73 -18.84
N PRO A 270 -8.71 7.66 -17.63
CA PRO A 270 -8.72 6.44 -16.82
C PRO A 270 -10.15 6.06 -16.39
N ARG A 271 -10.36 4.79 -16.03
CA ARG A 271 -11.67 4.30 -15.53
C ARG A 271 -11.77 4.23 -14.01
N VAL A 272 -10.63 4.16 -13.33
CA VAL A 272 -10.46 4.18 -11.88
C VAL A 272 -9.04 4.65 -11.57
N ALA A 273 -8.85 5.29 -10.43
CA ALA A 273 -7.54 5.75 -9.96
C ALA A 273 -7.24 5.22 -8.56
N PHE A 274 -5.96 4.94 -8.28
CA PHE A 274 -5.46 4.56 -6.97
C PHE A 274 -4.25 5.43 -6.60
N ALA A 275 -4.24 5.90 -5.35
CA ALA A 275 -3.20 6.74 -4.78
C ALA A 275 -2.81 6.27 -3.36
N GLY A 276 -1.73 6.79 -2.80
CA GLY A 276 -1.29 6.62 -1.41
C GLY A 276 -1.12 7.96 -0.70
N HIS A 277 0.00 8.15 0.00
CA HIS A 277 0.51 9.41 0.56
C HIS A 277 -0.22 9.94 1.81
N SER A 278 -1.56 10.00 1.83
CA SER A 278 -2.28 10.58 2.97
C SER A 278 -2.28 9.69 4.22
N HIS A 279 -1.76 8.46 4.11
CA HIS A 279 -1.84 7.38 5.11
C HIS A 279 -3.26 6.96 5.50
N HIS A 280 -4.30 7.56 4.92
CA HIS A 280 -5.70 7.38 5.27
C HIS A 280 -6.52 6.98 4.05
N TYR A 281 -7.46 6.07 4.26
CA TYR A 281 -8.36 5.65 3.22
C TYR A 281 -9.28 6.82 2.85
N CYS A 282 -9.44 7.04 1.56
CA CYS A 282 -10.47 7.92 1.00
C CYS A 282 -10.99 7.29 -0.30
N LEU A 283 -12.31 7.16 -0.41
CA LEU A 283 -13.00 6.93 -1.68
C LEU A 283 -13.71 8.22 -2.07
N ASN A 284 -13.35 8.79 -3.21
CA ASN A 284 -14.03 9.96 -3.77
C ASN A 284 -14.32 9.78 -5.26
N ILE A 285 -15.22 10.63 -5.79
CA ILE A 285 -15.28 10.88 -7.23
C ILE A 285 -14.35 12.03 -7.53
N ASN A 286 -13.27 11.76 -8.27
CA ASN A 286 -12.26 12.76 -8.55
C ASN A 286 -12.67 13.70 -9.69
N ARG A 287 -11.77 14.61 -10.07
CA ARG A 287 -12.00 15.60 -11.14
C ARG A 287 -12.27 14.99 -12.51
N PHE A 288 -11.95 13.72 -12.72
CA PHE A 288 -12.23 13.01 -13.99
C PHE A 288 -13.65 12.46 -14.05
N GLY A 289 -14.41 12.55 -12.94
CA GLY A 289 -15.72 11.93 -12.82
C GLY A 289 -15.65 10.41 -12.63
N ILE A 290 -14.56 9.88 -12.11
CA ILE A 290 -14.36 8.46 -11.81
C ILE A 290 -14.05 8.26 -10.32
N GLU A 291 -14.21 7.03 -9.84
CA GLU A 291 -13.76 6.65 -8.49
C GLU A 291 -12.23 6.74 -8.39
N GLU A 292 -11.78 7.39 -7.33
CA GLU A 292 -10.40 7.38 -6.87
C GLU A 292 -10.35 6.82 -5.45
N TYR A 293 -9.41 5.91 -5.24
CA TYR A 293 -9.16 5.29 -3.94
C TYR A 293 -7.77 5.72 -3.47
N THR A 294 -7.72 6.54 -2.42
CA THR A 294 -6.49 6.73 -1.65
C THR A 294 -6.38 5.55 -0.68
N VAL A 295 -5.32 4.77 -0.82
CA VAL A 295 -5.03 3.58 -0.01
C VAL A 295 -4.40 4.05 1.30
N ALA A 296 -4.91 3.56 2.42
CA ALA A 296 -4.30 3.85 3.72
C ALA A 296 -2.90 3.22 3.83
N SER A 297 -2.11 3.72 4.77
CA SER A 297 -0.79 3.12 5.04
C SER A 297 -0.94 1.65 5.45
N PHE A 298 -0.01 0.83 4.98
CA PHE A 298 0.18 -0.57 5.38
C PHE A 298 1.02 -0.72 6.66
N SER A 299 1.30 0.37 7.38
CA SER A 299 2.19 0.38 8.54
C SER A 299 1.50 0.90 9.80
N TRP A 300 1.68 0.20 10.92
CA TRP A 300 1.20 0.71 12.21
C TRP A 300 1.93 1.97 12.68
N ARG A 301 3.05 2.34 12.05
CA ARG A 301 3.76 3.57 12.37
C ARG A 301 2.94 4.79 11.97
N ASN A 302 2.25 4.72 10.84
CA ASN A 302 1.50 5.84 10.27
C ASN A 302 0.00 5.77 10.61
N LYS A 303 -0.53 4.56 10.91
CA LYS A 303 -1.96 4.39 11.22
C LYS A 303 -2.22 3.31 12.27
N ILE A 304 -3.12 3.57 13.23
CA ILE A 304 -3.51 2.60 14.28
C ILE A 304 -4.23 1.38 13.67
N GLU A 305 -5.04 1.61 12.63
CA GLU A 305 -5.81 0.61 11.89
C GLU A 305 -5.45 0.64 10.40
N PRO A 306 -4.28 0.08 10.00
CA PRO A 306 -3.87 -0.02 8.61
C PRO A 306 -4.89 -0.79 7.77
N SER A 307 -4.89 -0.53 6.47
CA SER A 307 -5.73 -1.28 5.54
C SER A 307 -5.10 -1.32 4.16
N PHE A 308 -5.58 -2.25 3.34
CA PHE A 308 -5.19 -2.37 1.94
C PHE A 308 -6.41 -2.71 1.10
N LEU A 309 -6.24 -2.69 -0.22
CA LEU A 309 -7.32 -2.98 -1.16
C LEU A 309 -7.13 -4.33 -1.83
N LEU A 310 -8.22 -5.09 -1.92
CA LEU A 310 -8.38 -6.21 -2.82
C LEU A 310 -9.19 -5.74 -4.02
N THR A 311 -8.65 -5.92 -5.22
CA THR A 311 -9.27 -5.44 -6.46
C THR A 311 -9.39 -6.55 -7.49
N SER A 312 -10.54 -6.62 -8.15
CA SER A 312 -10.79 -7.54 -9.26
C SER A 312 -11.04 -6.75 -10.53
N PHE A 313 -10.29 -7.05 -11.59
CA PHE A 313 -10.40 -6.40 -12.90
C PHE A 313 -10.76 -7.40 -14.00
N SER A 314 -11.70 -7.05 -14.87
CA SER A 314 -12.11 -7.87 -16.00
C SER A 314 -12.68 -7.02 -17.14
N GLY A 315 -12.03 -7.05 -18.31
CA GLY A 315 -12.46 -6.25 -19.46
C GLY A 315 -12.50 -4.77 -19.12
N SER A 316 -13.66 -4.12 -19.24
CA SER A 316 -13.90 -2.73 -18.84
C SER A 316 -14.33 -2.54 -17.38
N SER A 317 -14.62 -3.62 -16.65
CA SER A 317 -15.19 -3.60 -15.30
C SER A 317 -14.13 -3.80 -14.22
N TYR A 318 -14.42 -3.26 -13.04
CA TYR A 318 -13.63 -3.45 -11.83
C TYR A 318 -14.53 -3.56 -10.60
N ALA A 319 -13.98 -4.12 -9.53
CA ALA A 319 -14.58 -4.12 -8.20
C ALA A 319 -13.48 -3.99 -7.14
N VAL A 320 -13.75 -3.26 -6.06
CA VAL A 320 -12.78 -2.96 -5.00
C VAL A 320 -13.39 -3.33 -3.64
N SER A 321 -12.56 -3.90 -2.76
CA SER A 321 -12.90 -4.12 -1.35
C SER A 321 -11.73 -3.65 -0.49
N LYS A 322 -12.03 -2.82 0.51
CA LYS A 322 -11.09 -2.49 1.58
C LYS A 322 -10.98 -3.67 2.55
N CYS A 323 -9.76 -3.97 3.00
CA CYS A 323 -9.48 -4.97 4.02
C CYS A 323 -8.67 -4.34 5.15
N ASN A 324 -9.23 -4.34 6.37
CA ASN A 324 -8.56 -3.81 7.55
C ASN A 324 -7.59 -4.84 8.13
N MET A 325 -6.37 -4.41 8.38
CA MET A 325 -5.35 -5.19 9.09
C MET A 325 -5.65 -5.26 10.58
N LEU A 326 -4.90 -6.08 11.31
CA LEU A 326 -5.03 -6.16 12.76
C LEU A 326 -4.71 -4.78 13.36
N ALA A 327 -5.59 -4.27 14.22
CA ALA A 327 -5.32 -2.99 14.90
C ALA A 327 -4.20 -3.18 15.93
N GLN A 328 -3.27 -2.23 16.01
CA GLN A 328 -2.18 -2.28 17.01
C GLN A 328 -2.72 -2.43 18.44
N MET A 329 -3.78 -1.69 18.75
CA MET A 329 -4.40 -1.69 20.07
C MET A 329 -4.99 -3.06 20.44
N HIS A 330 -5.40 -3.87 19.47
CA HIS A 330 -5.87 -5.23 19.74
C HIS A 330 -4.77 -6.07 20.40
N VAL A 331 -3.55 -6.01 19.85
CA VAL A 331 -2.40 -6.75 20.37
C VAL A 331 -1.98 -6.23 21.74
N TYR A 332 -1.88 -4.91 21.90
CA TYR A 332 -1.49 -4.30 23.17
C TYR A 332 -2.49 -4.58 24.28
N ASN A 333 -3.78 -4.40 24.01
CA ASN A 333 -4.82 -4.66 25.01
C ASN A 333 -4.87 -6.13 25.40
N THR A 334 -4.62 -7.05 24.46
CA THR A 334 -4.55 -8.49 24.75
C THR A 334 -3.39 -8.80 25.70
N TYR A 335 -2.18 -8.30 25.41
CA TYR A 335 -1.03 -8.50 26.29
C TYR A 335 -1.24 -7.88 27.68
N ILE A 336 -1.75 -6.65 27.74
CA ILE A 336 -2.02 -5.96 29.00
C ILE A 336 -3.05 -6.74 29.83
N ALA A 337 -4.18 -7.15 29.23
CA ALA A 337 -5.22 -7.88 29.92
C ALA A 337 -4.69 -9.22 30.50
N VAL A 338 -3.95 -9.99 29.69
CA VAL A 338 -3.36 -11.25 30.15
C VAL A 338 -2.34 -11.01 31.26
N ALA A 339 -1.46 -10.02 31.10
CA ALA A 339 -0.47 -9.68 32.14
C ALA A 339 -1.14 -9.29 33.46
N THR A 340 -2.19 -8.46 33.42
CA THR A 340 -2.96 -8.08 34.62
C THR A 340 -3.62 -9.28 35.28
N ILE A 341 -4.23 -10.18 34.51
CA ILE A 341 -4.83 -11.42 35.03
C ILE A 341 -3.77 -12.31 35.70
N LEU A 342 -2.61 -12.49 35.06
CA LEU A 342 -1.52 -13.29 35.61
C LEU A 342 -0.96 -12.68 36.90
N ILE A 343 -0.70 -11.37 36.92
CA ILE A 343 -0.16 -10.66 38.10
C ILE A 343 -1.13 -10.74 39.27
N THR A 344 -2.42 -10.44 39.04
CA THR A 344 -3.46 -10.52 40.10
C THR A 344 -3.63 -11.92 40.63
N THR A 345 -3.57 -12.94 39.76
CA THR A 345 -3.61 -14.35 40.16
C THR A 345 -2.41 -14.72 41.03
N ILE A 346 -1.20 -14.29 40.65
CA ILE A 346 0.03 -14.52 41.44
C ILE A 346 -0.09 -13.86 42.82
N ILE A 347 -0.50 -12.59 42.89
CA ILE A 347 -0.67 -11.85 44.15
C ILE A 347 -1.69 -12.56 45.04
N PHE A 348 -2.86 -12.90 44.51
CA PHE A 348 -3.89 -13.58 45.29
C PHE A 348 -3.40 -14.93 45.85
N GLN A 349 -2.67 -15.70 45.05
CA GLN A 349 -2.13 -16.99 45.47
C GLN A 349 -1.02 -16.85 46.52
N THR A 350 -0.10 -15.90 46.37
CA THR A 350 0.96 -15.66 47.36
C THR A 350 0.38 -15.14 48.67
N SER A 351 -0.59 -14.22 48.63
CA SER A 351 -1.31 -13.75 49.81
C SER A 351 -2.04 -14.90 50.54
N ARG A 352 -2.73 -15.79 49.80
CA ARG A 352 -3.37 -16.97 50.41
C ARG A 352 -2.36 -17.92 51.06
N LYS A 353 -1.23 -18.18 50.39
CA LYS A 353 -0.17 -19.04 50.94
C LYS A 353 0.42 -18.43 52.22
N PHE A 354 0.66 -17.12 52.23
CA PHE A 354 1.18 -16.41 53.39
C PHE A 354 0.19 -16.44 54.58
N LEU A 355 -1.10 -16.18 54.32
CA LEU A 355 -2.16 -16.30 55.34
C LEU A 355 -2.31 -17.74 55.87
N SER A 356 -2.11 -18.75 55.03
CA SER A 356 -2.15 -20.15 55.46
C SER A 356 -0.96 -20.55 56.32
N ILE A 357 0.22 -19.95 56.11
CA ILE A 357 1.41 -20.18 56.95
C ILE A 357 1.19 -19.52 58.31
N ARG A 358 0.72 -18.27 58.33
CA ARG A 358 0.43 -17.51 59.56
C ARG A 358 -0.69 -18.09 60.44
N LYS A 359 -1.52 -19.00 59.90
CA LYS A 359 -2.53 -19.75 60.68
C LYS A 359 -1.99 -21.06 61.28
N LYS A 360 -0.78 -21.48 60.91
CA LYS A 360 -0.13 -22.71 61.39
C LYS A 360 0.91 -22.45 62.48
N ASP A 361 1.37 -21.21 62.60
CA ASP A 361 2.10 -20.67 63.76
C ASP A 361 1.09 -20.07 64.74
#